data_AF-K2FG15-F1
#
_entry.id   AF-K2FG15-F1
#
_cell.length_a   1.000
_cell.length_b   1.000
_cell.length_c   1.000
_cell.angle_alpha   90.00
_cell.angle_beta   90.00
_cell.angle_gamma   90.00
#
_symmetry.space_group_name_H-M   'P 1'
#
loop_
_entity.id
_entity.type
_entity.pdbx_description
1 polymer ?
#
loop_
_entity_poly.entity_id
_entity_poly.type
_entity_poly.pdbx_seq_one_letter_code
_entity_poly.pdbx_strand_id
1 'polypeptide(L)'
;MLEEFLQSKELAEKYKDGCMLLARLAPQDYHRFHFPCECVPKEARLINGFLFSVNPIAVRRNINILQENKRMITVLQTSKFSEVLYVEIGATNVGSINQTFFPNSEYKKGEEKGYFSLGGSCIVLLFEKDKIVFDRDLVGYSSENIETKALLGESFAAKR
;
A
#
# COMPACT_ATOMS: atom_id res chain seq x y z
N MET A 1 -5.49 14.68 6.70
CA MET A 1 -4.57 14.00 5.76
C MET A 1 -4.87 12.49 5.63
N LEU A 2 -4.95 11.73 6.72
CA LEU A 2 -5.27 10.29 6.65
C LEU A 2 -6.78 10.01 6.45
N GLU A 3 -7.65 10.84 7.03
CA GLU A 3 -9.10 10.72 6.87
C GLU A 3 -9.55 10.89 5.41
N GLU A 4 -8.96 11.84 4.70
CA GLU A 4 -9.22 12.11 3.27
C GLU A 4 -8.61 11.00 2.40
N PHE A 5 -7.42 10.52 2.74
CA PHE A 5 -6.81 9.37 2.09
C PHE A 5 -7.67 8.11 2.23
N LEU A 6 -8.23 7.86 3.41
CA LEU A 6 -9.05 6.68 3.66
C LEU A 6 -10.54 6.91 3.37
N GLN A 7 -11.00 8.15 3.18
CA GLN A 7 -12.42 8.52 3.18
C GLN A 7 -13.21 7.81 4.30
N SER A 8 -12.63 7.78 5.50
CA SER A 8 -13.20 7.12 6.68
C SER A 8 -12.54 7.64 7.95
N LYS A 9 -13.34 8.29 8.79
CA LYS A 9 -12.90 8.77 10.11
C LYS A 9 -12.54 7.62 11.06
N GLU A 10 -13.30 6.54 11.02
CA GLU A 10 -13.08 5.36 11.85
C GLU A 10 -11.73 4.71 11.54
N LEU A 11 -11.44 4.47 10.26
CA LEU A 11 -10.14 3.92 9.86
C LEU A 11 -9.02 4.92 10.17
N ALA A 12 -9.22 6.21 9.92
CA ALA A 12 -8.19 7.20 10.22
C ALA A 12 -7.82 7.24 11.70
N GLU A 13 -8.79 7.15 12.61
CA GLU A 13 -8.50 7.09 14.04
C GLU A 13 -7.84 5.74 14.42
N LYS A 14 -8.29 4.63 13.82
CA LYS A 14 -7.71 3.30 14.08
C LYS A 14 -6.23 3.20 13.71
N TYR A 15 -5.83 3.79 12.59
CA TYR A 15 -4.44 3.75 12.09
C TYR A 15 -3.62 5.00 12.47
N LYS A 16 -4.17 5.85 13.34
CA LYS A 16 -3.48 7.02 13.88
C LYS A 16 -2.23 6.61 14.64
N ASP A 17 -1.16 7.39 14.47
CA ASP A 17 0.18 7.11 15.02
C ASP A 17 0.74 5.72 14.65
N GLY A 18 0.17 5.11 13.60
CA GLY A 18 0.58 3.82 13.07
C GLY A 18 1.84 3.90 12.21
N CYS A 19 2.14 2.78 11.55
CA CYS A 19 3.26 2.66 10.63
C CYS A 19 2.75 2.64 9.18
N MET A 20 3.43 3.36 8.29
CA MET A 20 3.11 3.41 6.86
C MET A 20 4.32 2.97 6.03
N LEU A 21 4.10 2.02 5.11
CA LEU A 21 5.03 1.72 4.03
C LEU A 21 4.45 2.26 2.73
N LEU A 22 5.23 3.03 1.98
CA LEU A 22 4.91 3.45 0.62
C LEU A 22 5.89 2.78 -0.35
N ALA A 23 5.39 1.91 -1.20
CA ALA A 23 6.15 1.29 -2.28
C ALA A 23 5.70 1.88 -3.63
N ARG A 24 6.65 2.27 -4.47
CA ARG A 24 6.40 2.78 -5.81
C ARG A 24 6.86 1.75 -6.84
N LEU A 25 6.04 1.55 -7.86
CA LEU A 25 6.38 0.71 -9.01
C LEU A 25 6.59 1.63 -10.21
N ALA A 26 7.84 1.73 -10.65
CA ALA A 26 8.20 2.40 -11.89
C ALA A 26 7.65 1.63 -13.11
N PRO A 27 7.52 2.25 -14.29
CA PRO A 27 7.00 1.58 -15.49
C PRO A 27 7.73 0.28 -15.88
N GLN A 28 9.01 0.16 -15.52
CA GLN A 28 9.84 -1.02 -15.79
C GLN A 28 9.76 -2.12 -14.73
N ASP A 29 9.12 -1.84 -13.59
CA ASP A 29 9.05 -2.79 -12.48
C ASP A 29 7.95 -3.84 -12.70
N TYR A 30 7.91 -4.85 -11.85
CA TYR A 30 6.89 -5.89 -11.87
C TYR A 30 5.58 -5.38 -11.26
N HIS A 31 4.54 -5.21 -12.09
CA HIS A 31 3.25 -4.58 -11.72
C HIS A 31 2.19 -5.52 -11.13
N ARG A 32 2.58 -6.72 -10.69
CA ARG A 32 1.68 -7.56 -9.88
C ARG A 32 2.07 -7.46 -8.43
N PHE A 33 1.07 -7.50 -7.57
CA PHE A 33 1.22 -7.32 -6.15
C PHE A 33 0.59 -8.49 -5.39
N HIS A 34 1.20 -8.78 -4.24
CA HIS A 34 1.01 -10.02 -3.51
C HIS A 34 0.64 -9.73 -2.06
N PHE A 35 0.02 -10.71 -1.40
CA PHE A 35 -0.27 -10.62 0.02
C PHE A 35 1.03 -10.57 0.84
N PRO A 36 1.20 -9.57 1.72
CA PRO A 36 2.47 -9.34 2.42
C PRO A 36 2.66 -10.33 3.60
N CYS A 37 1.57 -10.95 4.03
CA CYS A 37 1.51 -11.92 5.11
C CYS A 37 0.30 -12.83 4.90
N GLU A 38 0.20 -13.87 5.72
CA GLU A 38 -1.00 -14.70 5.80
C GLU A 38 -2.19 -13.89 6.32
N CYS A 39 -3.30 -13.91 5.59
CA CYS A 39 -4.45 -13.07 5.89
C CYS A 39 -5.78 -13.58 5.29
N VAL A 40 -6.87 -13.01 5.80
CA VAL A 40 -8.20 -13.05 5.18
C VAL A 40 -8.56 -11.63 4.72
N PRO A 41 -8.54 -11.33 3.42
CA PRO A 41 -8.87 -10.01 2.90
C PRO A 41 -10.39 -9.79 2.91
N LYS A 42 -10.83 -8.62 3.38
CA LYS A 42 -12.21 -8.16 3.17
C LYS A 42 -12.41 -7.70 1.72
N GLU A 43 -13.63 -7.34 1.37
CA GLU A 43 -13.94 -6.74 0.07
C GLU A 43 -13.10 -5.48 -0.18
N ALA A 44 -12.56 -5.37 -1.40
CA ALA A 44 -11.77 -4.21 -1.80
C ALA A 44 -12.69 -3.04 -2.16
N ARG A 45 -12.56 -1.93 -1.43
CA ARG A 45 -13.37 -0.72 -1.66
C ARG A 45 -12.68 0.21 -2.64
N LEU A 46 -13.37 0.55 -3.73
CA LEU A 46 -12.91 1.56 -4.69
C LEU A 46 -13.17 2.97 -4.15
N ILE A 47 -12.14 3.80 -4.19
CA ILE A 47 -12.28 5.26 -4.17
C ILE A 47 -11.92 5.76 -5.58
N ASN A 48 -12.93 6.26 -6.28
CA ASN A 48 -12.77 6.74 -7.65
C ASN A 48 -12.29 8.20 -7.64
N GLY A 49 -11.00 8.39 -7.92
CA GLY A 49 -10.34 9.69 -7.92
C GLY A 49 -9.68 10.00 -9.27
N PHE A 50 -8.74 10.93 -9.25
CA PHE A 50 -7.95 11.32 -10.41
C PHE A 50 -6.84 10.30 -10.73
N LEU A 51 -6.04 10.57 -11.76
CA LEU A 51 -4.89 9.74 -12.16
C LEU A 51 -3.66 10.62 -12.37
N PHE A 52 -3.28 11.36 -11.34
CA PHE A 52 -2.06 12.16 -11.36
C PHE A 52 -0.81 11.28 -11.31
N SER A 53 0.32 11.81 -11.77
CA SER A 53 1.58 11.07 -11.83
C SER A 53 2.13 10.84 -10.42
N VAL A 54 2.53 9.60 -10.14
CA VAL A 54 3.23 9.22 -8.90
C VAL A 54 4.76 9.19 -9.08
N ASN A 55 5.29 9.84 -10.13
CA ASN A 55 6.73 10.04 -10.26
C ASN A 55 7.28 10.77 -9.01
N PRO A 56 8.47 10.40 -8.50
CA PRO A 56 9.07 11.06 -7.34
C PRO A 56 9.04 12.59 -7.34
N ILE A 57 9.25 13.24 -8.49
CA ILE A 57 9.20 14.70 -8.60
C ILE A 57 7.79 15.24 -8.32
N ALA A 58 6.75 14.57 -8.80
CA ALA A 58 5.37 14.98 -8.60
C ALA A 58 4.95 14.78 -7.15
N VAL A 59 5.25 13.61 -6.57
CA VAL A 59 4.93 13.27 -5.17
C VAL A 59 5.65 14.21 -4.19
N ARG A 60 6.93 14.55 -4.45
CA ARG A 60 7.69 15.50 -3.62
C ARG A 60 7.12 16.92 -3.67
N ARG A 61 6.50 17.32 -4.78
CA ARG A 61 5.86 18.64 -4.94
C ARG A 61 4.48 18.70 -4.28
N ASN A 62 3.71 17.62 -4.39
CA ASN A 62 2.37 17.54 -3.81
C ASN A 62 2.05 16.11 -3.38
N ILE A 63 2.17 15.83 -2.08
CA ILE A 63 1.83 14.52 -1.51
C ILE A 63 0.33 14.20 -1.61
N ASN A 64 -0.52 15.21 -1.76
CA ASN A 64 -1.97 15.02 -1.86
C ASN A 64 -2.38 14.24 -3.13
N ILE A 65 -1.48 14.09 -4.10
CA ILE A 65 -1.67 13.19 -5.24
C ILE A 65 -2.09 11.79 -4.78
N LEU A 66 -1.54 11.27 -3.67
CA LEU A 66 -1.86 9.93 -3.17
C LEU A 66 -3.31 9.82 -2.67
N GLN A 67 -3.88 10.88 -2.09
CA GLN A 67 -5.27 10.90 -1.60
C GLN A 67 -6.28 11.32 -2.69
N GLU A 68 -5.83 12.03 -3.72
CA GLU A 68 -6.67 12.44 -4.85
C GLU A 68 -6.78 11.35 -5.90
N ASN A 69 -5.77 10.49 -6.02
CA ASN A 69 -5.77 9.43 -7.03
C ASN A 69 -6.79 8.33 -6.75
N LYS A 70 -7.27 7.71 -7.83
CA LYS A 70 -8.04 6.47 -7.81
C LYS A 70 -7.26 5.40 -7.08
N ARG A 71 -7.92 4.74 -6.13
CA ARG A 71 -7.31 3.72 -5.29
C ARG A 71 -8.29 2.66 -4.83
N MET A 72 -7.77 1.47 -4.55
CA MET A 72 -8.50 0.37 -3.93
C MET A 72 -7.99 0.21 -2.50
N ILE A 73 -8.89 0.08 -1.53
CA ILE A 73 -8.54 -0.16 -0.13
C ILE A 73 -9.05 -1.54 0.26
N THR A 74 -8.16 -2.41 0.73
CA THR A 74 -8.49 -3.73 1.27
C THR A 74 -8.05 -3.81 2.72
N VAL A 75 -8.95 -4.21 3.62
CA VAL A 75 -8.58 -4.57 4.99
C VAL A 75 -8.15 -6.03 5.00
N LEU A 76 -6.93 -6.31 5.44
CA LEU A 76 -6.41 -7.66 5.63
C LEU A 76 -6.54 -8.04 7.09
N GLN A 77 -7.34 -9.06 7.39
CA GLN A 77 -7.40 -9.63 8.73
C GLN A 77 -6.24 -10.61 8.88
N THR A 78 -5.33 -10.37 9.82
CA THR A 78 -4.13 -11.19 9.99
C THR A 78 -4.04 -11.75 11.41
N SER A 79 -3.51 -12.96 11.55
CA SER A 79 -3.24 -13.56 12.86
C SER A 79 -2.03 -12.93 13.56
N LYS A 80 -1.07 -12.40 12.79
CA LYS A 80 0.21 -11.89 13.30
C LYS A 80 0.24 -10.39 13.57
N PHE A 81 -0.41 -9.58 12.72
CA PHE A 81 -0.29 -8.13 12.68
C PHE A 81 -1.60 -7.39 12.95
N SER A 82 -2.64 -8.10 13.42
CA SER A 82 -4.01 -7.58 13.53
C SER A 82 -4.57 -7.19 12.16
N GLU A 83 -5.33 -6.10 12.04
CA GLU A 83 -5.77 -5.60 10.73
C GLU A 83 -4.68 -4.74 10.08
N VAL A 84 -4.43 -5.00 8.80
CA VAL A 84 -3.51 -4.22 7.95
C VAL A 84 -4.32 -3.61 6.81
N LEU A 85 -4.18 -2.31 6.54
CA LEU A 85 -4.73 -1.75 5.30
C LEU A 85 -3.74 -1.94 4.18
N TYR A 86 -4.23 -2.48 3.08
CA TYR A 86 -3.52 -2.58 1.82
C TYR A 86 -4.20 -1.64 0.83
N VAL A 87 -3.48 -0.65 0.33
CA VAL A 87 -4.01 0.37 -0.55
C VAL A 87 -3.24 0.41 -1.85
N GLU A 88 -3.91 0.10 -2.96
CA GLU A 88 -3.36 0.23 -4.30
C GLU A 88 -3.76 1.56 -4.90
N ILE A 89 -2.79 2.33 -5.40
CA ILE A 89 -3.00 3.68 -5.93
C ILE A 89 -2.59 3.67 -7.41
N GLY A 90 -3.56 3.94 -8.29
CA GLY A 90 -3.32 4.13 -9.71
C GLY A 90 -2.64 5.48 -9.97
N ALA A 91 -2.03 5.61 -11.14
CA ALA A 91 -1.43 6.87 -11.60
C ALA A 91 -1.78 7.15 -13.07
N THR A 92 -1.19 8.19 -13.63
CA THR A 92 -1.39 8.56 -15.04
C THR A 92 -1.19 7.36 -15.97
N ASN A 93 -2.16 7.15 -16.86
CA ASN A 93 -2.27 6.01 -17.79
C ASN A 93 -2.48 4.63 -17.13
N VAL A 94 -2.55 4.54 -15.79
CA VAL A 94 -2.90 3.34 -15.03
C VAL A 94 -4.30 3.48 -14.46
N GLY A 95 -5.30 3.26 -15.32
CA GLY A 95 -6.71 3.32 -14.91
C GLY A 95 -7.21 2.07 -14.19
N SER A 96 -6.52 0.94 -14.34
CA SER A 96 -7.03 -0.38 -13.93
C SER A 96 -6.18 -0.97 -12.82
N ILE A 97 -6.84 -1.16 -11.67
CA ILE A 97 -6.34 -1.85 -10.49
C ILE A 97 -7.17 -3.12 -10.37
N ASN A 98 -6.61 -4.26 -10.77
CA ASN A 98 -7.34 -5.51 -10.85
C ASN A 98 -7.06 -6.36 -9.62
N GLN A 99 -8.11 -6.74 -8.90
CA GLN A 99 -8.01 -7.67 -7.78
C GLN A 99 -8.26 -9.09 -8.30
N THR A 100 -7.40 -10.04 -7.96
CA THR A 100 -7.50 -11.44 -8.40
C THR A 100 -7.90 -12.39 -7.27
N PHE A 101 -8.09 -11.85 -6.06
CA PHE A 101 -8.50 -12.60 -4.88
C PHE A 101 -10.03 -12.62 -4.71
N PHE A 102 -10.53 -13.57 -3.92
CA PHE A 102 -11.91 -13.63 -3.43
C PHE A 102 -11.96 -13.19 -1.97
N PRO A 103 -12.86 -12.25 -1.61
CA PRO A 103 -12.94 -11.77 -0.23
C PRO A 103 -13.36 -12.88 0.72
N ASN A 104 -12.95 -12.74 1.98
CA ASN A 104 -13.25 -13.66 3.09
C ASN A 104 -12.69 -15.09 2.90
N SER A 105 -11.69 -15.26 2.02
CA SER A 105 -10.94 -16.51 1.85
C SER A 105 -9.54 -16.40 2.46
N GLU A 106 -8.94 -17.53 2.83
CA GLU A 106 -7.58 -17.54 3.38
C GLU A 106 -6.52 -17.45 2.27
N TYR A 107 -5.51 -16.61 2.48
CA TYR A 107 -4.36 -16.47 1.61
C TYR A 107 -3.05 -16.50 2.41
N LYS A 108 -2.03 -17.13 1.85
CA LYS A 108 -0.66 -17.21 2.38
C LYS A 108 0.17 -16.02 1.91
N LYS A 109 1.25 -15.75 2.65
CA LYS A 109 2.26 -14.77 2.25
C LYS A 109 2.79 -15.10 0.85
N GLY A 110 2.79 -14.10 -0.04
CA GLY A 110 3.33 -14.22 -1.40
C GLY A 110 2.33 -14.78 -2.43
N GLU A 111 1.10 -15.11 -2.03
CA GLU A 111 0.04 -15.38 -3.01
C GLU A 111 -0.40 -14.07 -3.69
N GLU A 112 -0.83 -14.18 -4.95
CA GLU A 112 -1.22 -13.03 -5.74
C GLU A 112 -2.49 -12.38 -5.17
N LYS A 113 -2.43 -11.05 -5.00
CA LYS A 113 -3.59 -10.23 -4.64
C LYS A 113 -4.18 -9.54 -5.87
N GLY A 114 -3.34 -9.12 -6.81
CA GLY A 114 -3.78 -8.41 -8.00
C GLY A 114 -2.66 -7.82 -8.84
N TYR A 115 -3.03 -6.93 -9.76
CA TYR A 115 -2.07 -6.24 -10.63
C TYR A 115 -2.58 -4.89 -11.13
N PHE A 116 -1.63 -4.00 -11.43
CA PHE A 116 -1.87 -2.77 -12.16
C PHE A 116 -1.74 -3.01 -13.67
N SER A 117 -2.54 -2.31 -14.47
CA SER A 117 -2.27 -2.18 -15.91
C SER A 117 -1.10 -1.21 -16.16
N LEU A 118 -0.48 -1.28 -17.34
CA LEU A 118 0.80 -0.62 -17.68
C LEU A 118 0.89 0.86 -17.26
N GLY A 119 1.91 1.22 -16.48
CA GLY A 119 2.30 2.60 -16.16
C GLY A 119 2.90 2.72 -14.76
N GLY A 120 2.90 3.91 -14.16
CA GLY A 120 3.37 4.09 -12.77
C GLY A 120 2.28 3.75 -11.76
N SER A 121 2.64 3.23 -10.60
CA SER A 121 1.68 2.93 -9.53
C SER A 121 2.34 2.96 -8.16
N CYS A 122 1.52 3.01 -7.12
CA CYS A 122 1.98 2.96 -5.73
C CYS A 122 1.14 1.97 -4.93
N ILE A 123 1.77 1.40 -3.91
CA ILE A 123 1.14 0.57 -2.89
C ILE A 123 1.45 1.19 -1.54
N VAL A 124 0.42 1.33 -0.71
CA VAL A 124 0.55 1.76 0.68
C VAL A 124 0.09 0.64 1.59
N LEU A 125 0.91 0.31 2.58
CA LEU A 125 0.51 -0.54 3.71
C LEU A 125 0.41 0.32 4.97
N LEU A 126 -0.70 0.19 5.70
CA LEU A 126 -0.87 0.81 7.01
C LEU A 126 -1.04 -0.25 8.08
N PHE A 127 -0.30 -0.07 9.16
CA PHE A 127 -0.32 -0.92 10.35
C PHE A 127 -0.71 -0.07 11.54
N GLU A 128 -1.51 -0.63 12.46
CA GLU A 128 -1.82 0.04 13.72
C GLU A 128 -0.55 0.32 14.53
N LYS A 129 -0.64 1.29 15.44
CA LYS A 129 0.44 1.67 16.33
C LYS A 129 1.02 0.45 17.07
N ASP A 130 2.34 0.42 17.18
CA ASP A 130 3.11 -0.60 17.91
C ASP A 130 2.95 -2.05 17.41
N LYS A 131 2.40 -2.30 16.20
CA LYS A 131 2.26 -3.67 15.65
C LYS A 131 3.50 -4.22 14.95
N ILE A 132 4.31 -3.32 14.37
CA ILE A 132 5.49 -3.70 13.60
C ILE A 132 6.69 -2.83 13.96
N VAL A 133 7.87 -3.32 13.61
CA VAL A 133 9.13 -2.56 13.60
C VAL A 133 9.71 -2.71 12.20
N PHE A 134 9.90 -1.59 11.49
CA PHE A 134 10.57 -1.59 10.18
C PHE A 134 12.04 -1.97 10.31
N ASP A 135 12.57 -2.56 9.24
CA ASP A 135 14.00 -2.88 9.15
C ASP A 135 14.85 -1.60 9.22
N ARG A 136 15.99 -1.67 9.92
CA ARG A 136 16.76 -0.48 10.33
C ARG A 136 17.31 0.32 9.15
N ASP A 137 17.69 -0.38 8.09
CA ASP A 137 18.16 0.21 6.84
C ASP A 137 17.07 1.02 6.15
N LEU A 138 15.84 0.49 6.07
CA LEU A 138 14.69 1.21 5.51
C LEU A 138 14.38 2.48 6.29
N VAL A 139 14.44 2.42 7.62
CA VAL A 139 14.27 3.61 8.47
C VAL A 139 15.38 4.62 8.22
N GLY A 140 16.64 4.17 8.13
CA GLY A 140 17.80 5.01 7.84
C GLY A 140 17.66 5.73 6.49
N TYR A 141 17.48 4.99 5.39
CA TYR A 141 17.33 5.56 4.05
C TYR A 141 16.11 6.48 3.94
N SER A 142 15.00 6.13 4.56
CA SER A 142 13.79 6.99 4.57
C SER A 142 14.05 8.32 5.26
N SER A 143 14.82 8.34 6.36
CA SER A 143 15.18 9.57 7.07
C SER A 143 16.05 10.52 6.23
N GLU A 144 16.75 9.99 5.23
CA GLU A 144 17.56 10.73 4.27
C GLU A 144 16.82 11.02 2.94
N ASN A 145 15.53 10.68 2.84
CA ASN A 145 14.71 10.77 1.62
C ASN A 145 15.25 9.94 0.45
N ILE A 146 15.92 8.82 0.76
CA ILE A 146 16.47 7.88 -0.20
C ILE A 146 15.47 6.75 -0.42
N GLU A 147 15.06 6.58 -1.68
CA GLU A 147 14.22 5.45 -2.08
C GLU A 147 15.05 4.18 -2.11
N THR A 148 14.57 3.13 -1.45
CA THR A 148 15.25 1.83 -1.40
C THR A 148 14.67 0.91 -2.47
N LYS A 149 15.54 0.33 -3.31
CA LYS A 149 15.13 -0.73 -4.23
C LYS A 149 14.79 -1.98 -3.42
N ALA A 150 13.59 -2.50 -3.62
CA ALA A 150 13.09 -3.68 -2.96
C ALA A 150 12.86 -4.82 -3.96
N LEU A 151 13.23 -6.04 -3.59
CA LEU A 151 12.97 -7.26 -4.35
C LEU A 151 11.79 -8.03 -3.74
N LEU A 152 11.08 -8.78 -4.58
CA LEU A 152 9.99 -9.64 -4.12
C LEU A 152 10.53 -10.68 -3.14
N GLY A 153 9.96 -10.72 -1.94
CA GLY A 153 10.32 -11.67 -0.88
C GLY A 153 11.28 -11.11 0.17
N GLU A 154 11.86 -9.93 -0.04
CA GLU A 154 12.64 -9.24 0.99
C GLU A 154 11.77 -8.87 2.20
N SER A 155 12.41 -8.82 3.36
CA SER A 155 11.78 -8.30 4.58
C SER A 155 11.72 -6.79 4.51
N PHE A 156 10.64 -6.22 5.03
CA PHE A 156 10.55 -4.78 5.30
C PHE A 156 10.33 -4.47 6.78
N ALA A 157 9.82 -5.44 7.54
CA ALA A 157 9.45 -5.26 8.93
C ALA A 157 9.27 -6.62 9.63
N ALA A 158 9.46 -6.59 10.94
CA ALA A 158 9.12 -7.69 11.84
C ALA A 158 7.94 -7.29 12.74
N LYS A 159 7.27 -8.32 13.31
CA LYS A 159 6.30 -8.10 14.37
C LYS A 159 7.03 -7.55 15.60
N ARG A 160 6.42 -6.58 16.28
CA ARG A 160 6.92 -6.08 17.56
C ARG A 160 6.68 -7.07 18.70
#